data_AF-A0A7W0M5D2-F1
#
_entry.id   AF-A0A7W0M5D2-F1
#
_cell.length_a   1.000
_cell.length_b   1.000
_cell.length_c   1.000
_cell.angle_alpha   90.00
_cell.angle_beta   90.00
_cell.angle_gamma   90.00
#
_symmetry.space_group_name_H-M   'P 1'
#
loop_
_entity.id
_entity.type
_entity.pdbx_description
1 polymer ?
#
loop_
_entity_poly.entity_id
_entity_poly.type
_entity_poly.pdbx_seq_one_letter_code
_entity_poly.pdbx_strand_id
1 'polypeptide(L)'
;MADDVPHRHALAPYPHAATDAQPTFTREDEDGRVVDRLAFVGWCALAGILAGLLGGLLWVYLAEPPIVPPSAEGSFPGERELDQQTEVTMWFLAVGVVGGLIAGLLAGWRGHRHGWVSVIGVLVLGAVAAAATYRSGVLFHPDPEVLGGLVTSGIVIDSWVVALGWPIGGLIGALGAIFGWRKEQKSLRVAPESSSVLPGR
;
A
#
# COMPACT_ATOMS: atom_id res chain seq x y z
N MET A 1 1.73 26.53 -77.69
CA MET A 1 2.01 25.42 -76.75
C MET A 1 3.28 25.84 -76.03
N ALA A 2 3.10 26.57 -74.93
CA ALA A 2 4.15 27.22 -74.17
C ALA A 2 4.10 26.63 -72.76
N ASP A 3 5.21 26.01 -72.36
CA ASP A 3 5.35 25.34 -71.07
C ASP A 3 5.54 26.38 -69.96
N ASP A 4 4.56 26.44 -69.07
CA ASP A 4 4.58 27.27 -67.86
C ASP A 4 5.22 26.46 -66.74
N VAL A 5 6.50 26.73 -66.45
CA VAL A 5 7.27 26.05 -65.40
C VAL A 5 7.02 26.78 -64.08
N PRO A 6 6.36 26.17 -63.08
CA PRO A 6 6.07 26.83 -61.83
C PRO A 6 7.35 27.13 -61.05
N HIS A 7 7.54 28.41 -60.74
CA HIS A 7 8.62 28.92 -59.90
C HIS A 7 8.66 28.18 -58.55
N ARG A 8 9.69 27.35 -58.36
CA ARG A 8 10.02 26.75 -57.07
C ARG A 8 10.41 27.88 -56.12
N HIS A 9 9.53 28.23 -55.19
CA HIS A 9 9.87 29.03 -54.03
C HIS A 9 11.04 28.35 -53.29
N ALA A 10 12.19 29.01 -53.27
CA ALA A 10 13.32 28.61 -52.46
C ALA A 10 12.89 28.60 -51.00
N LEU A 11 12.72 27.41 -50.44
CA LEU A 11 12.52 27.20 -49.00
C LEU A 11 13.71 27.84 -48.29
N ALA A 12 13.42 28.77 -47.37
CA ALA A 12 14.43 29.34 -46.51
C ALA A 12 15.21 28.21 -45.83
N PRO A 13 16.56 28.30 -45.72
CA PRO A 13 17.35 27.31 -45.00
C PRO A 13 16.78 27.17 -43.58
N TYR A 14 16.37 25.95 -43.23
CA TYR A 14 15.97 25.62 -41.88
C TYR A 14 17.09 26.13 -40.95
N PRO A 15 16.79 26.99 -39.96
CA PRO A 15 17.78 27.35 -38.97
C PRO A 15 18.26 26.03 -38.37
N HIS A 16 19.56 25.75 -38.52
CA HIS A 16 20.18 24.57 -37.93
C HIS A 16 19.72 24.51 -36.49
N ALA A 17 18.87 23.53 -36.19
CA ALA A 17 18.31 23.30 -34.88
C ALA A 17 19.47 23.43 -33.90
N ALA A 18 19.37 24.40 -32.99
CA ALA A 18 20.30 24.55 -31.89
C ALA A 18 20.52 23.15 -31.36
N THR A 19 21.74 22.64 -31.50
CA THR A 19 22.08 21.27 -31.14
C THR A 19 21.60 21.09 -29.71
N ASP A 20 20.47 20.40 -29.56
CA ASP A 20 19.81 20.21 -28.30
C ASP A 20 20.87 19.63 -27.38
N ALA A 21 21.31 20.43 -26.42
CA ALA A 21 22.28 20.00 -25.43
C ALA A 21 21.65 18.78 -24.78
N GLN A 22 22.14 17.59 -25.17
CA GLN A 22 21.70 16.34 -24.58
C GLN A 22 21.84 16.54 -23.07
N PRO A 23 20.75 16.39 -22.29
CA PRO A 23 20.82 16.59 -20.86
C PRO A 23 21.90 15.65 -20.35
N THR A 24 23.05 16.21 -19.97
CA THR A 24 24.14 15.48 -19.35
C THR A 24 23.63 15.05 -17.99
N PHE A 25 23.09 13.84 -17.92
CA PHE A 25 22.80 13.17 -16.66
C PHE A 25 24.13 12.98 -15.93
N THR A 26 24.39 13.84 -14.95
CA THR A 26 25.53 13.68 -14.06
C THR A 26 25.23 12.52 -13.13
N ARG A 27 26.23 11.67 -12.88
CA ARG A 27 26.14 10.50 -12.00
C ARG A 27 25.66 10.86 -10.58
N GLU A 28 25.93 12.09 -10.14
CA GLU A 28 25.48 12.65 -8.86
C GLU A 28 23.94 12.66 -8.73
N ASP A 29 23.21 12.85 -9.83
CA ASP A 29 21.74 12.82 -9.82
C ASP A 29 21.17 11.40 -9.69
N GLU A 30 21.95 10.36 -9.99
CA GLU A 30 21.52 8.97 -9.84
C GLU A 30 21.64 8.51 -8.38
N ASP A 31 22.74 8.84 -7.71
CA ASP A 31 23.01 8.41 -6.33
C ASP A 31 21.95 8.99 -5.36
N GLY A 32 21.58 10.26 -5.51
CA GLY A 32 20.51 10.87 -4.70
C GLY A 32 19.15 10.17 -4.87
N ARG A 33 18.82 9.73 -6.09
CA ARG A 33 17.57 8.99 -6.37
C ARG A 33 17.56 7.60 -5.73
N VAL A 34 18.71 6.94 -5.62
CA VAL A 34 18.80 5.62 -4.96
C VAL A 34 18.60 5.76 -3.46
N VAL A 35 19.24 6.74 -2.83
CA VAL A 35 19.10 6.99 -1.38
C VAL A 35 17.65 7.30 -1.01
N ASP A 36 16.97 8.17 -1.76
CA ASP A 36 15.56 8.51 -1.52
C ASP A 36 14.63 7.28 -1.63
N ARG A 37 14.89 6.40 -2.60
CA ARG A 37 14.12 5.15 -2.78
C ARG A 37 14.34 4.19 -1.62
N LEU A 38 15.59 4.02 -1.16
CA LEU A 38 15.90 3.18 -0.01
C LEU A 38 15.30 3.74 1.28
N ALA A 39 15.38 5.07 1.47
CA ALA A 39 14.76 5.73 2.61
C ALA A 39 13.23 5.54 2.62
N PHE A 40 12.59 5.62 1.44
CA PHE A 40 11.17 5.34 1.30
C PHE A 40 10.81 3.90 1.69
N VAL A 41 11.56 2.91 1.20
CA VAL A 41 11.31 1.50 1.55
C VAL A 41 11.55 1.25 3.04
N GLY A 42 12.61 1.82 3.61
CA GLY A 42 12.90 1.74 5.04
C GLY A 42 11.79 2.35 5.89
N TRP A 43 11.25 3.50 5.46
CA TRP A 43 10.09 4.12 6.10
C TRP A 43 8.84 3.24 5.99
N CYS A 44 8.56 2.64 4.82
CA CYS A 44 7.46 1.70 4.64
C CYS A 44 7.58 0.47 5.54
N ALA A 45 8.79 -0.07 5.72
CA ALA A 45 9.02 -1.19 6.63
C ALA A 45 8.75 -0.79 8.09
N LEU A 46 9.26 0.36 8.54
CA LEU A 46 9.00 0.87 9.89
C LEU A 46 7.51 1.14 10.14
N ALA A 47 6.84 1.77 9.18
CA ALA A 47 5.40 2.01 9.22
C ALA A 47 4.62 0.68 9.26
N GLY A 48 5.08 -0.33 8.52
CA GLY A 48 4.52 -1.69 8.55
C GLY A 48 4.65 -2.35 9.92
N ILE A 49 5.80 -2.22 10.58
CA ILE A 49 5.97 -2.74 11.96
C ILE A 49 4.97 -2.07 12.89
N LEU A 50 4.89 -0.74 12.89
CA LEU A 50 3.97 0.01 13.75
C LEU A 50 2.51 -0.35 13.46
N ALA A 51 2.12 -0.40 12.20
CA ALA A 51 0.78 -0.78 11.78
C ALA A 51 0.44 -2.22 12.19
N GLY A 52 1.39 -3.15 12.05
CA GLY A 52 1.21 -4.53 12.45
C GLY A 52 1.08 -4.70 13.97
N LEU A 53 1.85 -3.97 14.77
CA LEU A 53 1.73 -3.99 16.22
C LEU A 53 0.36 -3.45 16.69
N LEU A 54 -0.08 -2.33 16.12
CA LEU A 54 -1.41 -1.76 16.41
C LEU A 54 -2.54 -2.67 15.91
N GLY A 55 -2.36 -3.27 14.73
CA GLY A 55 -3.30 -4.23 14.15
C GLY A 55 -3.42 -5.48 15.01
N GLY A 56 -2.32 -5.98 15.55
CA GLY A 56 -2.32 -7.13 16.46
C GLY A 56 -2.99 -6.83 17.79
N LEU A 57 -2.74 -5.66 18.37
CA LEU A 57 -3.44 -5.20 19.58
C LEU A 57 -4.95 -5.09 19.33
N LEU A 58 -5.34 -4.45 18.22
CA LEU A 58 -6.75 -4.31 17.84
C LEU A 58 -7.40 -5.68 17.60
N TRP A 59 -6.69 -6.59 16.94
CA TRP A 59 -7.17 -7.94 16.70
C TRP A 59 -7.37 -8.71 18.01
N VAL A 60 -6.42 -8.69 18.94
CA VAL A 60 -6.57 -9.32 20.26
C VAL A 60 -7.74 -8.73 21.05
N TYR A 61 -8.02 -7.43 20.89
CA TYR A 61 -9.16 -6.79 21.52
C TYR A 61 -10.51 -7.18 20.92
N LEU A 62 -10.56 -7.46 19.61
CA LEU A 62 -11.79 -7.81 18.89
C LEU A 62 -12.06 -9.32 18.86
N ALA A 63 -11.01 -10.13 18.85
CA ALA A 63 -11.10 -11.58 18.76
C ALA A 63 -11.33 -12.16 20.16
N GLU A 64 -12.56 -12.58 20.44
CA GLU A 64 -12.85 -13.36 21.65
C GLU A 64 -12.17 -14.73 21.54
N PRO A 65 -11.25 -15.09 22.46
CA PRO A 65 -10.56 -16.37 22.39
C PRO A 65 -11.55 -17.51 22.70
N PRO A 66 -11.47 -18.65 21.97
CA PRO A 66 -12.32 -19.80 22.25
C PRO A 66 -11.98 -20.37 23.64
N ILE A 67 -13.02 -20.57 24.46
CA ILE A 67 -12.88 -21.21 25.78
C ILE A 67 -13.24 -22.68 25.62
N VAL A 68 -12.23 -23.56 25.60
CA VAL A 68 -12.43 -25.00 25.47
C VAL A 68 -12.37 -25.63 26.86
N PRO A 69 -13.47 -26.24 27.36
CA PRO A 69 -13.40 -27.00 28.60
C PRO A 69 -12.52 -28.25 28.40
N PRO A 70 -11.72 -28.65 29.40
CA PRO A 70 -10.89 -29.84 29.30
C PRO A 70 -11.77 -31.08 29.09
N SER A 71 -11.65 -31.75 27.94
CA SER A 71 -12.32 -33.02 27.66
C SER A 71 -11.40 -34.21 27.99
N ALA A 72 -11.95 -35.25 28.58
CA ALA A 72 -11.19 -36.42 29.03
C ALA A 72 -10.82 -37.41 27.91
N GLU A 73 -11.42 -37.29 26.72
CA GLU A 73 -11.39 -38.34 25.66
C GLU A 73 -10.66 -37.94 24.38
N GLY A 74 -9.92 -36.83 24.39
CA GLY A 74 -9.32 -36.25 23.18
C GLY A 74 -10.22 -35.15 22.62
N SER A 75 -9.66 -33.95 22.53
CA SER A 75 -10.37 -32.76 22.07
C SER A 75 -10.49 -32.81 20.55
N PHE A 76 -11.65 -33.24 20.06
CA PHE A 76 -12.08 -32.84 18.72
C PHE A 76 -12.83 -31.51 18.86
N PRO A 77 -12.55 -30.51 18.01
CA PRO A 77 -13.32 -29.27 18.01
C PRO A 77 -14.77 -29.59 17.66
N GLY A 78 -15.71 -29.22 18.53
CA GLY A 78 -17.12 -29.25 18.21
C GLY A 78 -17.49 -28.11 17.25
N GLU A 79 -18.75 -28.09 16.83
CA GLU A 79 -19.29 -27.07 15.91
C GLU A 79 -19.09 -25.65 16.45
N ARG A 80 -19.23 -25.47 17.77
CA ARG A 80 -19.08 -24.17 18.42
C ARG A 80 -17.63 -23.67 18.40
N GLU A 81 -16.66 -24.56 18.58
CA GLU A 81 -15.24 -24.19 18.52
C GLU A 81 -14.82 -23.82 17.10
N LEU A 82 -15.34 -24.52 16.09
CA LEU A 82 -15.13 -24.21 14.67
C LEU A 82 -15.69 -22.82 14.30
N ASP A 83 -16.88 -22.47 14.79
CA ASP A 83 -17.46 -21.15 14.59
C ASP A 83 -16.58 -20.05 15.20
N GLN A 84 -16.09 -20.24 16.43
CA GLN A 84 -15.20 -19.28 17.10
C GLN A 84 -13.86 -19.13 16.38
N GLN A 85 -13.24 -20.22 15.94
CA GLN A 85 -11.99 -20.15 15.14
C GLN A 85 -12.20 -19.40 13.83
N THR A 86 -13.35 -19.60 13.19
CA THR A 86 -13.73 -18.90 11.96
C THR A 86 -13.89 -17.41 12.23
N GLU A 87 -14.57 -17.03 13.31
CA GLU A 87 -14.75 -15.63 13.71
C GLU A 87 -13.41 -14.92 13.98
N VAL A 88 -12.54 -15.53 14.77
CA VAL A 88 -11.19 -15.00 15.07
C VAL A 88 -10.39 -14.78 13.78
N THR A 89 -10.50 -15.72 12.84
CA THR A 89 -9.85 -15.66 11.52
C THR A 89 -10.42 -14.54 10.66
N MET A 90 -11.75 -14.36 10.65
CA MET A 90 -12.42 -13.30 9.91
C MET A 90 -12.02 -11.91 10.43
N TRP A 91 -11.92 -11.73 11.75
CA TRP A 91 -11.45 -10.48 12.33
C TRP A 91 -10.00 -10.18 11.97
N PHE A 92 -9.12 -11.18 11.96
CA PHE A 92 -7.74 -10.98 11.51
C PHE A 92 -7.70 -10.49 10.06
N LEU A 93 -8.47 -11.14 9.18
CA LEU A 93 -8.58 -10.73 7.77
C LEU A 93 -9.12 -9.31 7.65
N ALA A 94 -10.19 -8.98 8.37
CA ALA A 94 -10.82 -7.66 8.33
C ALA A 94 -9.84 -6.56 8.79
N VAL A 95 -9.15 -6.76 9.91
CA VAL A 95 -8.11 -5.83 10.39
C VAL A 95 -6.99 -5.70 9.37
N GLY A 96 -6.54 -6.81 8.78
CA GLY A 96 -5.49 -6.79 7.76
C GLY A 96 -5.91 -6.04 6.50
N VAL A 97 -7.14 -6.24 6.01
CA VAL A 97 -7.66 -5.53 4.83
C VAL A 97 -7.83 -4.04 5.11
N VAL A 98 -8.43 -3.66 6.23
CA VAL A 98 -8.67 -2.25 6.57
C VAL A 98 -7.36 -1.53 6.92
N GLY A 99 -6.52 -2.14 7.76
CA GLY A 99 -5.22 -1.60 8.14
C GLY A 99 -4.29 -1.51 6.94
N GLY A 100 -4.26 -2.56 6.10
CA GLY A 100 -3.57 -2.56 4.81
C GLY A 100 -4.05 -1.43 3.91
N LEU A 101 -5.36 -1.26 3.75
CA LEU A 101 -5.94 -0.19 2.91
C LEU A 101 -5.51 1.20 3.38
N ILE A 102 -5.59 1.48 4.68
CA ILE A 102 -5.18 2.77 5.23
C ILE A 102 -3.68 2.99 4.99
N ALA A 103 -2.84 2.01 5.31
CA ALA A 103 -1.40 2.12 5.13
C ALA A 103 -0.99 2.24 3.66
N GLY A 104 -1.64 1.49 2.78
CA GLY A 104 -1.47 1.55 1.33
C GLY A 104 -1.89 2.90 0.75
N LEU A 105 -3.00 3.47 1.23
CA LEU A 105 -3.44 4.80 0.84
C LEU A 105 -2.39 5.86 1.22
N LEU A 106 -1.87 5.81 2.45
CA LEU A 106 -0.82 6.72 2.93
C LEU A 106 0.49 6.55 2.14
N ALA A 107 0.91 5.30 1.90
CA ALA A 107 2.11 4.99 1.14
C ALA A 107 1.97 5.38 -0.34
N GLY A 108 0.81 5.17 -0.96
CA GLY A 108 0.52 5.62 -2.32
C GLY A 108 0.48 7.15 -2.42
N TRP A 109 -0.10 7.81 -1.41
CA TRP A 109 -0.15 9.26 -1.34
C TRP A 109 1.27 9.86 -1.28
N ARG A 110 2.13 9.34 -0.40
CA ARG A 110 3.54 9.78 -0.28
C ARG A 110 4.41 9.31 -1.46
N GLY A 111 4.12 8.14 -1.99
CA GLY A 111 4.92 7.41 -2.96
C GLY A 111 4.67 7.75 -4.43
N HIS A 112 3.70 8.63 -4.75
CA HIS A 112 3.34 8.97 -6.14
C HIS A 112 4.52 9.42 -7.01
N ARG A 113 5.59 9.95 -6.40
CA ARG A 113 6.82 10.38 -7.08
C ARG A 113 7.77 9.24 -7.46
N HIS A 114 7.65 8.08 -6.81
CA HIS A 114 8.62 6.98 -6.89
C HIS A 114 8.23 5.86 -7.87
N GLY A 115 7.09 5.97 -8.56
CA GLY A 115 6.65 5.01 -9.58
C GLY A 115 6.52 3.59 -9.01
N TRP A 116 7.12 2.60 -9.68
CA TRP A 116 7.08 1.18 -9.29
C TRP A 116 7.66 0.88 -7.90
N VAL A 117 8.59 1.71 -7.40
CA VAL A 117 9.16 1.54 -6.06
C VAL A 117 8.08 1.68 -4.97
N SER A 118 7.03 2.47 -5.22
CA SER A 118 5.90 2.59 -4.31
C SER A 118 5.16 1.26 -4.14
N VAL A 119 5.02 0.47 -5.21
CA VAL A 119 4.37 -0.84 -5.18
C VAL A 119 5.18 -1.81 -4.33
N ILE A 120 6.51 -1.84 -4.53
CA ILE A 120 7.41 -2.67 -3.73
C ILE A 120 7.34 -2.23 -2.26
N GLY A 121 7.35 -0.93 -1.98
CA GLY A 121 7.22 -0.41 -0.62
C GLY A 121 5.92 -0.83 0.06
N VAL A 122 4.79 -0.80 -0.66
CA VAL A 122 3.49 -1.25 -0.16
C VAL A 122 3.47 -2.75 0.12
N LEU A 123 4.08 -3.57 -0.75
CA LEU A 123 4.19 -5.01 -0.53
C LEU A 123 5.07 -5.34 0.69
N VAL A 124 6.21 -4.66 0.84
CA VAL A 124 7.09 -4.79 2.01
C VAL A 124 6.34 -4.38 3.27
N LEU A 125 5.63 -3.25 3.24
CA LEU A 125 4.81 -2.77 4.34
C LEU A 125 3.77 -3.83 4.74
N GLY A 126 3.01 -4.35 3.76
CA GLY A 126 1.97 -5.34 4.02
C GLY A 126 2.52 -6.66 4.58
N ALA A 127 3.64 -7.15 4.04
CA ALA A 127 4.29 -8.36 4.53
C ALA A 127 4.82 -8.19 5.96
N VAL A 128 5.49 -7.07 6.25
CA VAL A 128 6.03 -6.77 7.59
C VAL A 128 4.89 -6.55 8.59
N ALA A 129 3.83 -5.86 8.20
CA ALA A 129 2.65 -5.66 9.04
C ALA A 129 1.96 -6.97 9.37
N ALA A 130 1.77 -7.86 8.39
CA ALA A 130 1.19 -9.18 8.61
C ALA A 130 2.04 -10.02 9.59
N ALA A 131 3.36 -10.05 9.39
CA ALA A 131 4.28 -10.75 10.26
C ALA A 131 4.29 -10.18 11.70
N ALA A 132 4.30 -8.85 11.83
CA ALA A 132 4.25 -8.18 13.12
C ALA A 132 2.93 -8.43 13.84
N THR A 133 1.79 -8.34 13.13
CA THR A 133 0.44 -8.63 13.66
C THR A 133 0.37 -10.05 14.24
N TYR A 134 0.84 -11.04 13.46
CA TYR A 134 0.89 -12.43 13.90
C TYR A 134 1.76 -12.60 15.15
N ARG A 135 2.95 -12.00 15.17
CA ARG A 135 3.86 -12.07 16.32
C ARG A 135 3.31 -11.39 17.56
N SER A 136 2.66 -10.24 17.43
CA SER A 136 2.01 -9.56 18.55
C SER A 136 0.82 -10.36 19.09
N GLY A 137 0.06 -11.02 18.22
CA GLY A 137 -1.02 -11.90 18.63
C GLY A 137 -0.56 -13.00 19.59
N VAL A 138 0.57 -13.64 19.27
CA VAL A 138 1.19 -14.64 20.13
C VAL A 138 1.73 -14.04 21.43
N LEU A 139 2.28 -12.82 21.36
CA LEU A 139 2.90 -12.17 22.52
C LEU A 139 1.89 -11.66 23.56
N PHE A 140 0.74 -11.16 23.10
CA PHE A 140 -0.30 -10.61 23.98
C PHE A 140 -1.30 -11.64 24.50
N HIS A 141 -1.11 -12.92 24.18
CA HIS A 141 -1.97 -13.97 24.67
C HIS A 141 -1.77 -14.14 26.19
N PRO A 142 -2.83 -14.04 27.01
CA PRO A 142 -2.71 -14.17 28.46
C PRO A 142 -2.23 -15.57 28.86
N ASP A 143 -1.33 -15.61 29.84
CA ASP A 143 -0.70 -16.84 30.34
C ASP A 143 -1.78 -17.78 30.93
N PRO A 144 -1.87 -19.07 30.51
CA PRO A 144 -2.90 -19.99 31.00
C PRO A 144 -2.93 -20.17 32.52
N GLU A 145 -1.80 -19.96 33.21
CA GLU A 145 -1.74 -20.02 34.67
C GLU A 145 -2.62 -18.97 35.34
N VAL A 146 -2.78 -17.79 34.72
CA VAL A 146 -3.60 -16.68 35.24
C VAL A 146 -5.10 -16.98 35.09
N LEU A 147 -5.48 -17.87 34.17
CA LEU A 147 -6.87 -18.24 33.88
C LEU A 147 -7.36 -19.47 34.68
N GLY A 148 -6.64 -19.89 35.71
CA GLY A 148 -7.10 -20.95 36.62
C GLY A 148 -7.06 -22.35 36.03
N GLY A 149 -6.14 -22.62 35.10
CA GLY A 149 -5.94 -23.96 34.52
C GLY A 149 -6.83 -24.27 33.31
N LEU A 150 -7.54 -23.28 32.76
CA LEU A 150 -8.14 -23.39 31.44
C LEU A 150 -7.02 -23.44 30.39
N VAL A 151 -6.95 -24.55 29.65
CA VAL A 151 -6.03 -24.69 28.53
C VAL A 151 -6.58 -23.85 27.38
N THR A 152 -6.10 -22.63 27.23
CA THR A 152 -6.32 -21.90 26.00
C THR A 152 -5.52 -22.58 24.90
N SER A 153 -6.18 -23.36 24.05
CA SER A 153 -5.62 -23.76 22.77
C SER A 153 -5.13 -22.48 22.09
N GLY A 154 -3.81 -22.34 21.91
CA GLY A 154 -3.24 -21.13 21.35
C GLY A 154 -3.96 -20.76 20.05
N ILE A 155 -4.15 -19.47 19.79
CA ILE A 155 -4.78 -19.01 18.55
C ILE A 155 -3.85 -19.36 17.39
N VAL A 156 -4.04 -20.54 16.80
CA VAL A 156 -3.32 -20.97 15.61
C VAL A 156 -4.13 -20.54 14.41
N ILE A 157 -3.70 -19.44 13.79
CA ILE A 157 -4.16 -19.10 12.45
C ILE A 157 -3.48 -20.09 11.50
N ASP A 158 -4.18 -21.16 11.15
CA ASP A 158 -3.64 -22.23 10.30
C ASP A 158 -3.60 -21.82 8.80
N SER A 159 -4.31 -20.75 8.46
CA SER A 159 -4.43 -20.29 7.07
C SER A 159 -3.52 -19.10 6.78
N TRP A 160 -2.45 -19.38 6.03
CA TRP A 160 -1.56 -18.36 5.46
C TRP A 160 -2.29 -17.38 4.54
N VAL A 161 -3.45 -17.75 4.00
CA VAL A 161 -4.27 -16.91 3.09
C VAL A 161 -4.75 -15.65 3.80
N VAL A 162 -5.00 -15.74 5.11
CA VAL A 162 -5.52 -14.64 5.92
C VAL A 162 -4.48 -13.52 6.05
N ALA A 163 -3.18 -13.88 6.04
CA ALA A 163 -2.08 -12.92 6.02
C ALA A 163 -2.03 -12.08 4.73
N LEU A 164 -2.66 -12.54 3.63
CA LEU A 164 -2.75 -11.77 2.39
C LEU A 164 -3.69 -10.57 2.49
N GLY A 165 -4.51 -10.47 3.55
CA GLY A 165 -5.38 -9.30 3.76
C GLY A 165 -4.60 -7.98 3.76
N TRP A 166 -3.44 -7.96 4.41
CA TRP A 166 -2.56 -6.79 4.47
C TRP A 166 -2.04 -6.31 3.10
N PRO A 167 -1.33 -7.14 2.30
CA PRO A 167 -0.86 -6.70 0.99
C PRO A 167 -1.99 -6.42 0.01
N ILE A 168 -3.09 -7.19 0.04
CA ILE A 168 -4.25 -6.94 -0.84
C ILE A 168 -4.89 -5.59 -0.50
N GLY A 169 -5.21 -5.35 0.77
CA GLY A 169 -5.72 -4.07 1.24
C GLY A 169 -4.77 -2.92 0.88
N GLY A 170 -3.46 -3.11 1.13
CA GLY A 170 -2.41 -2.16 0.77
C GLY A 170 -2.40 -1.77 -0.70
N LEU A 171 -2.47 -2.75 -1.60
CA LEU A 171 -2.49 -2.50 -3.04
C LEU A 171 -3.77 -1.75 -3.45
N ILE A 172 -4.93 -2.13 -2.92
CA ILE A 172 -6.20 -1.44 -3.19
C ILE A 172 -6.12 0.03 -2.74
N GLY A 173 -5.64 0.28 -1.51
CA GLY A 173 -5.47 1.62 -0.97
C GLY A 173 -4.49 2.46 -1.80
N ALA A 174 -3.36 1.88 -2.19
CA ALA A 174 -2.36 2.56 -3.01
C ALA A 174 -2.91 2.92 -4.40
N LEU A 175 -3.62 2.00 -5.05
CA LEU A 175 -4.31 2.26 -6.31
C LEU A 175 -5.35 3.38 -6.16
N GLY A 176 -6.14 3.36 -5.10
CA GLY A 176 -7.09 4.42 -4.75
C GLY A 176 -6.43 5.80 -4.67
N ALA A 177 -5.28 5.89 -3.99
CA ALA A 177 -4.50 7.12 -3.88
C ALA A 177 -4.00 7.62 -5.25
N ILE A 178 -3.46 6.72 -6.09
CA ILE A 178 -2.94 7.05 -7.42
C ILE A 178 -4.06 7.56 -8.34
N PHE A 179 -5.23 6.92 -8.33
CA PHE A 179 -6.36 7.33 -9.14
C PHE A 179 -6.99 8.63 -8.65
N GLY A 180 -7.07 8.84 -7.33
CA GLY A 180 -7.54 10.11 -6.74
C GLY A 180 -6.74 11.30 -7.24
N TRP A 181 -5.41 11.20 -7.22
CA TRP A 181 -4.53 12.29 -7.62
C TRP A 181 -4.64 12.67 -9.10
N ARG A 182 -4.85 11.67 -9.98
CA ARG A 182 -5.01 11.93 -11.42
C ARG A 182 -6.25 12.78 -11.72
N LYS A 183 -7.31 12.70 -10.90
CA LYS A 183 -8.51 13.52 -11.08
C LYS A 183 -8.24 14.99 -10.74
N GLU A 184 -7.54 15.26 -9.64
CA GLU A 184 -7.19 16.63 -9.23
C GLU A 184 -6.32 17.35 -10.27
N GLN A 185 -5.34 16.66 -10.86
CA GLN A 185 -4.50 17.26 -11.90
C GLN A 185 -5.28 17.63 -13.17
N LYS A 186 -6.30 16.83 -13.53
CA LYS A 186 -7.16 17.15 -14.68
C LYS A 186 -7.99 18.40 -14.41
N SER A 187 -8.55 18.54 -13.22
CA SER A 187 -9.33 19.73 -12.83
C SER A 187 -8.48 21.00 -12.86
N LEU A 188 -7.22 20.94 -12.39
CA LEU A 188 -6.31 22.09 -12.39
C LEU A 188 -5.87 22.51 -13.80
N ARG A 189 -5.74 21.58 -14.76
CA ARG A 189 -5.37 21.91 -16.15
C ARG A 189 -6.49 22.54 -16.96
N VAL A 190 -7.75 22.37 -16.57
CA VAL A 190 -8.91 22.91 -17.31
C VAL A 190 -9.24 24.34 -16.88
N ALA A 191 -8.72 24.81 -15.74
CA ALA A 191 -8.94 26.15 -15.22
C ALA A 191 -8.19 27.37 -15.86
N PRO A 192 -7.32 27.31 -16.90
CA PRO A 192 -6.53 28.50 -17.26
C PRO A 192 -7.20 29.59 -18.13
N GLU A 193 -8.33 29.39 -18.80
CA GLU A 193 -8.71 30.30 -19.91
C GLU A 193 -9.88 31.25 -19.70
N SER A 194 -10.66 31.17 -18.62
CA SER A 194 -11.86 32.02 -18.48
C SER A 194 -11.62 33.38 -17.79
N SER A 195 -10.40 33.71 -17.37
CA SER A 195 -10.13 34.92 -16.55
C SER A 195 -9.44 36.09 -17.27
N SER A 196 -9.17 36.01 -18.57
CA SER A 196 -8.57 37.11 -19.35
C SER A 196 -9.53 37.81 -20.31
N VAL A 197 -10.83 37.85 -20.02
CA VAL A 197 -11.71 38.87 -20.63
C VAL A 197 -11.55 40.13 -19.78
N LEU A 198 -10.51 40.91 -20.08
CA LEU A 198 -10.43 42.30 -19.64
C LEU A 198 -11.62 43.05 -20.25
N PRO A 199 -12.53 43.65 -19.46
CA PRO A 199 -13.54 44.54 -20.00
C PRO A 199 -12.83 45.72 -20.63
N GLY A 200 -12.92 45.81 -21.97
CA GLY A 200 -12.36 46.90 -22.75
C GLY A 200 -12.80 48.26 -22.20
N ARG A 201 -11.82 49.12 -21.95
CA ARG A 201 -11.98 50.57 -21.87
C ARG A 201 -11.77 51.17 -23.25
#